data_AF-A0A7V9TLX9-F1
#
_entry.id   AF-A0A7V9TLX9-F1
#
_cell.length_a   1.000
_cell.length_b   1.000
_cell.length_c   1.000
_cell.angle_alpha   90.00
_cell.angle_beta   90.00
_cell.angle_gamma   90.00
#
_symmetry.space_group_name_H-M   'P 1'
#
loop_
_entity.id
_entity.type
_entity.pdbx_description
1 polymer ?
#
loop_
_entity_poly.entity_id
_entity_poly.type
_entity_poly.pdbx_seq_one_letter_code
_entity_poly.pdbx_strand_id
1 'polypeptide(L)' 'MKLEELVEQLRRAYGAELKAVVLYGSAVAGEHSTQRSNYNVLVIANSLPLSALRA' A
#
# COMPACT_ATOMS: atom_id res chain seq x y z
N MET A 1 -2.39 1.84 12.20
CA MET A 1 -2.14 2.77 11.07
C MET A 1 -3.37 2.73 10.18
N LYS A 2 -3.88 3.89 9.77
CA LYS A 2 -4.99 3.98 8.81
C LYS A 2 -4.45 3.78 7.37
N LEU A 3 -5.29 3.32 6.45
CA LEU A 3 -4.87 3.08 5.06
C LEU A 3 -4.34 4.36 4.39
N GLU A 4 -4.95 5.50 4.73
CA GLU A 4 -4.57 6.82 4.22
C GLU A 4 -3.15 7.21 4.67
N GLU A 5 -2.76 6.87 5.90
CA GLU A 5 -1.42 7.14 6.42
C GLU A 5 -0.36 6.33 5.66
N LEU A 6 -0.66 5.07 5.32
CA LEU A 6 0.22 4.25 4.49
C LEU A 6 0.39 4.84 3.09
N VAL A 7 -0.71 5.27 2.46
CA VAL A 7 -0.66 5.90 1.13
C VAL A 7 0.19 7.16 1.16
N GLU A 8 0.05 7.98 2.19
CA GLU A 8 0.88 9.18 2.35
C GLU A 8 2.37 8.88 2.57
N GLN A 9 2.69 7.83 3.34
CA GLN A 9 4.08 7.39 3.50
C GLN A 9 4.68 6.90 2.18
N LEU A 10 3.92 6.10 1.40
CA LEU A 10 4.36 5.62 0.08
C LEU A 10 4.56 6.77 -0.90
N ARG A 11 3.66 7.77 -0.90
CA ARG A 11 3.82 8.99 -1.72
C ARG A 11 5.10 9.74 -1.40
N ARG A 12 5.45 9.87 -0.12
CA ARG A 12 6.70 10.54 0.31
C ARG A 12 7.94 9.72 -0.02
N ALA A 13 7.89 8.39 0.12
CA ALA A 13 9.02 7.51 -0.11
C ALA A 13 9.39 7.38 -1.59
N TYR A 14 8.38 7.26 -2.47
CA TYR A 14 8.60 6.95 -3.88
C TYR A 14 8.33 8.13 -4.83
N GLY A 15 7.64 9.18 -4.38
CA GLY A 15 7.41 10.39 -5.18
C GLY A 15 6.79 10.09 -6.54
N ALA A 16 7.44 10.58 -7.60
CA ALA A 16 6.98 10.40 -8.99
C ALA A 16 7.09 8.94 -9.50
N GLU A 17 7.86 8.08 -8.82
CA GLU A 17 7.98 6.67 -9.18
C GLU A 17 6.74 5.87 -8.80
N LEU A 18 5.96 6.32 -7.80
CA LEU A 18 4.72 5.66 -7.40
C LEU A 18 3.63 5.88 -8.45
N LYS A 19 3.14 4.79 -9.05
CA LYS A 19 2.05 4.82 -10.03
C LYS A 19 0.70 4.55 -9.43
N ALA A 20 0.61 3.56 -8.55
CA ALA A 20 -0.65 3.20 -7.91
C ALA A 20 -0.42 2.49 -6.58
N VAL A 21 -1.40 2.65 -5.69
CA VAL A 21 -1.60 1.80 -4.51
C VAL A 21 -3.00 1.21 -4.65
N VAL A 22 -3.08 -0.10 -4.84
CA VAL A 22 -4.33 -0.81 -5.08
C VAL A 22 -4.70 -1.61 -3.84
N LEU A 23 -5.85 -1.29 -3.25
CA LEU A 23 -6.41 -2.07 -2.15
C LEU A 23 -7.08 -3.33 -2.71
N TYR A 24 -6.76 -4.49 -2.14
CA TYR A 24 -7.36 -5.75 -2.55
C TYR A 24 -7.62 -6.69 -1.36
N GLY A 25 -8.24 -7.84 -1.65
CA GLY A 25 -8.55 -8.86 -0.66
C GLY A 25 -9.81 -8.58 0.16
N SER A 26 -9.89 -9.17 1.35
CA SER A 26 -11.11 -9.18 2.17
C SER A 26 -11.63 -7.78 2.54
N ALA A 27 -10.77 -6.78 2.56
CA ALA A 27 -11.14 -5.38 2.85
C ALA A 27 -12.05 -4.74 1.79
N VAL A 28 -11.95 -5.15 0.53
CA VAL A 28 -12.81 -4.65 -0.57
C VAL A 28 -13.95 -5.60 -0.93
N ALA A 29 -13.89 -6.86 -0.50
CA ALA A 29 -14.93 -7.87 -0.79
C ALA A 29 -16.20 -7.73 0.08
N GLY A 30 -16.28 -6.73 0.96
CA GLY A 30 -17.45 -6.46 1.81
C GLY A 30 -17.52 -7.25 3.12
N GLU A 31 -16.60 -8.19 3.36
CA GLU A 31 -16.52 -8.99 4.60
C GLU A 31 -15.45 -8.47 5.59
N HIS A 32 -15.19 -7.16 5.59
CA HIS A 32 -14.15 -6.60 6.44
C HIS A 32 -14.60 -6.50 7.90
N SER A 33 -14.26 -7.52 8.71
CA SER A 33 -14.21 -7.37 10.16
C SER A 33 -12.94 -6.61 10.56
N THR A 34 -13.12 -5.38 11.05
CA THR A 34 -12.05 -4.45 11.49
C THR A 34 -11.15 -5.00 12.59
N GLN A 35 -11.52 -6.11 13.23
CA GLN A 35 -10.81 -6.71 14.36
C GLN A 35 -9.78 -7.78 13.98
N ARG A 36 -9.79 -8.31 12.74
CA ARG A 36 -8.87 -9.40 12.31
C ARG A 36 -8.33 -9.29 10.89
N SER A 37 -8.79 -8.32 10.09
CA SER A 37 -8.43 -8.27 8.68
C SER A 37 -7.26 -7.33 8.43
N ASN A 38 -6.18 -7.87 7.85
CA ASN A 38 -5.09 -7.05 7.33
C ASN A 38 -5.55 -6.31 6.06
N TYR A 39 -5.05 -5.08 5.86
CA TYR A 39 -5.14 -4.44 4.56
C TYR A 39 -4.08 -5.04 3.63
N ASN A 40 -4.52 -5.65 2.53
CA ASN A 40 -3.62 -6.12 1.48
C ASN A 40 -3.52 -5.04 0.41
N VAL A 41 -2.32 -4.56 0.14
CA VAL A 41 -2.07 -3.51 -0.86
C VAL A 41 -1.04 -3.96 -1.89
N LEU A 42 -1.34 -3.69 -3.16
CA LEU A 42 -0.40 -3.88 -4.27
C LEU A 42 0.14 -2.51 -4.65
N VAL A 43 1.46 -2.35 -4.59
CA VAL A 43 2.16 -1.12 -4.94
C VAL A 43 2.75 -1.28 -6.34
N ILE A 44 2.37 -0.37 -7.24
CA ILE A 44 2.90 -0.33 -8.61
C ILE A 44 3.77 0.91 -8.71
N ALA A 45 5.02 0.72 -9.14
CA ALA A 45 5.98 1.79 -9.34
C ALA A 45 6.78 1.57 -10.64
N ASN A 46 7.26 2.67 -11.21
CA ASN A 46 8.13 2.66 -12.39
C ASN A 46 9.47 1.96 -12.12
N SER A 47 10.07 2.23 -10.95
CA SER A 47 11.32 1.65 -10.50
C SER A 47 11.31 1.44 -8.99
N LEU A 48 11.81 0.28 -8.57
CA LEU A 48 12.00 -0.09 -7.17
C LEU A 48 13.42 -0.66 -7.02
N PRO A 49 14.46 0.20 -6.99
CA PRO A 49 15.81 -0.29 -6.79
C PRO A 49 15.91 -0.99 -5.43
N LEU A 50 16.76 -2.01 -5.32
CA LEU A 50 16.96 -2.75 -4.08
C LEU A 50 17.31 -1.85 -2.89
N SER A 51 18.00 -0.72 -3.12
CA SER A 51 18.30 0.27 -2.09
C SER A 51 17.06 0.91 -1.45
N ALA A 52 15.93 0.95 -2.17
CA ALA A 52 14.66 1.44 -1.67
C ALA A 52 13.82 0.36 -0.98
N LEU A 53 14.12 -0.93 -1.19
CA LEU A 53 13.40 -2.08 -0.63
C LEU A 53 14.02 -2.56 0.69
N ARG A 54 14.27 -1.64 1.62
CA ARG A 54 14.79 -2.01 2.94
C ARG A 54 13.67 -2.57 3.84
N ALA A 55 13.94 -3.75 4.41
CA ALA A 55 13.11 -4.38 5.43
C ALA A 55 13.26 -3.70 6.81
#